data_AF-S7ZZP7-F1
#
_entry.id   AF-S7ZZP7-F1
#
_cell.length_a   1.000
_cell.length_b   1.000
_cell.length_c   1.000
_cell.angle_alpha   90.00
_cell.angle_beta   90.00
_cell.angle_gamma   90.00
#
_symmetry.space_group_name_H-M   'P 1'
#
loop_
_entity.id
_entity.type
_entity.pdbx_description
1 polymer ?
#
loop_
_entity_poly.entity_id
_entity_poly.type
_entity_poly.pdbx_seq_one_letter_code
_entity_poly.pdbx_strand_id
1 'polypeptide(L)'
;MVNLLSVVFPLYIYPSSCSSNAASPACAWYPFFQAVQANPPVIFNFIINPNSGPGDLYTYPNADWISVISYANSFNNTRLIGYVDSDPVKIPATKYKPQIQTYKNWYNYTAKDIHVSGIFVDDMSFSASSAGYYKTFADNIKSVWSSAPVANAPAPYIMVNPGSPIDCAYYGNVSSVVTFEDYYYNLPNAPFFKAPYTNCPRYKQTIIIHDFNGTAVDQQQVCDDMGETFRVGNLFITDAIQNDAQMINPYDKVPGMLQQFAGSVKATNSWISAHPQWYPDI
;
A
#
# COMPACT_ATOMS: atom_id res chain seq x y z
N MET A 1 -5.69 11.90 -19.02
CA MET A 1 -4.91 12.33 -17.83
C MET A 1 -3.91 11.23 -17.57
N VAL A 2 -2.60 11.43 -17.68
CA VAL A 2 -1.64 10.29 -17.63
C VAL A 2 -1.66 9.56 -16.27
N ASN A 3 -1.52 8.24 -16.28
CA ASN A 3 -1.40 7.41 -15.09
C ASN A 3 0.05 7.48 -14.61
N LEU A 4 0.26 8.00 -13.41
CA LEU A 4 1.57 8.11 -12.81
C LEU A 4 1.77 7.01 -11.76
N LEU A 5 3.00 6.55 -11.64
CA LEU A 5 3.38 5.53 -10.69
C LEU A 5 3.35 6.12 -9.27
N SER A 6 2.61 5.47 -8.38
CA SER A 6 2.64 5.76 -6.95
C SER A 6 3.57 4.81 -6.22
N VAL A 7 4.07 5.25 -5.07
CA VAL A 7 4.80 4.38 -4.15
C VAL A 7 3.80 3.72 -3.21
N VAL A 8 4.01 2.44 -2.89
CA VAL A 8 3.36 1.76 -1.78
C VAL A 8 4.41 1.24 -0.80
N PHE A 9 4.10 1.23 0.48
CA PHE A 9 4.96 0.68 1.51
C PHE A 9 4.13 -0.16 2.49
N PRO A 10 4.33 -1.48 2.55
CA PRO A 10 3.97 -2.29 3.71
C PRO A 10 4.81 -1.81 4.91
N LEU A 11 4.31 -0.84 5.67
CA LEU A 11 5.08 -0.15 6.70
C LEU A 11 4.77 -0.77 8.07
N TYR A 12 5.32 -1.97 8.29
CA TYR A 12 5.03 -2.81 9.46
C TYR A 12 6.01 -2.58 10.62
N ILE A 13 6.82 -1.52 10.49
CA ILE A 13 7.74 -1.06 11.52
C ILE A 13 6.95 -0.34 12.62
N TYR A 14 7.07 -0.78 13.87
CA TYR A 14 6.50 -0.06 15.00
C TYR A 14 7.08 1.37 15.07
N PRO A 15 6.23 2.42 15.16
CA PRO A 15 6.67 3.81 15.09
C PRO A 15 7.23 4.29 16.44
N SER A 16 8.36 3.75 16.87
CA SER A 16 8.98 4.17 18.13
C SER A 16 9.25 5.68 18.16
N SER A 17 8.74 6.37 19.19
CA SER A 17 8.99 7.78 19.42
C SER A 17 10.49 8.05 19.57
N CYS A 18 10.92 9.20 19.06
CA CYS A 18 12.28 9.67 19.30
C CYS A 18 12.47 10.10 20.77
N SER A 19 13.73 10.16 21.24
CA SER A 19 14.05 10.95 22.43
C SER A 19 13.58 12.41 22.27
N SER A 20 13.32 13.10 23.38
CA SER A 20 12.65 14.41 23.48
C SER A 20 13.23 15.58 22.67
N ASN A 21 14.34 15.38 21.95
CA ASN A 21 15.07 16.43 21.21
C ASN A 21 15.08 16.23 19.69
N ALA A 22 14.39 15.22 19.15
CA ALA A 22 14.32 15.03 17.71
C ALA A 22 13.26 15.93 17.07
N ALA A 23 13.57 16.51 15.91
CA ALA A 23 12.63 17.27 15.09
C ALA A 23 11.52 16.41 14.43
N SER A 24 11.54 15.08 14.65
CA SER A 24 10.64 14.10 14.04
C SER A 24 9.82 13.35 15.10
N PRO A 25 8.53 13.07 14.85
CA PRO A 25 7.65 12.38 15.79
C PRO A 25 8.04 10.92 16.10
N ALA A 26 8.73 10.23 15.19
CA ALA A 26 9.24 8.87 15.39
C ALA A 26 10.50 8.62 14.57
N CYS A 27 11.51 8.03 15.20
CA CYS A 27 12.82 7.86 14.60
C CYS A 27 12.81 6.75 13.55
N ALA A 28 12.00 5.70 13.78
CA ALA A 28 11.86 4.58 12.86
C ALA A 28 11.22 4.97 11.52
N TRP A 29 10.30 5.95 11.51
CA TRP A 29 9.57 6.36 10.31
C TRP A 29 10.16 7.59 9.60
N TYR A 30 11.13 8.27 10.23
CA TYR A 30 11.72 9.49 9.70
C TYR A 30 12.28 9.36 8.28
N PRO A 31 12.99 8.26 7.91
CA PRO A 31 13.47 8.09 6.53
C PRO A 31 12.33 8.11 5.49
N PHE A 32 11.15 7.57 5.82
CA PHE A 32 9.99 7.62 4.91
C PHE A 32 9.47 9.04 4.74
N PHE A 33 9.41 9.83 5.81
CA PHE A 33 9.01 11.23 5.72
C PHE A 33 10.02 12.08 4.93
N GLN A 34 11.32 11.78 5.05
CA GLN A 34 12.33 12.43 4.19
C GLN A 34 12.09 12.12 2.70
N ALA A 35 11.74 10.87 2.38
CA ALA A 35 11.42 10.47 1.01
C ALA A 35 10.16 11.20 0.49
N VAL A 36 9.12 11.32 1.32
CA VAL A 36 7.88 12.06 1.03
C VAL A 36 8.19 13.52 0.71
N GLN A 37 8.96 14.19 1.57
CA GLN A 37 9.31 15.61 1.43
C GLN A 37 10.18 15.90 0.20
N ALA A 38 11.12 15.01 -0.12
CA ALA A 38 12.01 15.17 -1.27
C ALA A 38 11.30 14.94 -2.62
N ASN A 39 10.15 14.27 -2.62
CA ASN A 39 9.43 13.85 -3.82
C ASN A 39 7.96 14.31 -3.84
N PRO A 40 7.67 15.63 -3.78
CA PRO A 40 6.30 16.13 -3.69
C PRO A 40 5.34 15.72 -4.82
N PRO A 41 5.77 15.44 -6.07
CA PRO A 41 4.86 14.97 -7.12
C PRO A 41 4.48 13.49 -7.01
N VAL A 42 5.14 12.72 -6.13
CA VAL A 42 4.90 11.28 -5.97
C VAL A 42 3.93 11.05 -4.83
N ILE A 43 2.90 10.23 -5.07
CA ILE A 43 1.97 9.79 -4.02
C ILE A 43 2.57 8.59 -3.28
N PHE A 44 2.54 8.66 -1.96
CA PHE A 44 3.03 7.63 -1.05
C PHE A 44 1.87 6.96 -0.31
N ASN A 45 1.61 5.69 -0.61
CA ASN A 45 0.61 4.88 0.07
C ASN A 45 1.29 4.06 1.18
N PHE A 46 1.10 4.42 2.45
CA PHE A 46 1.60 3.65 3.58
C PHE A 46 0.52 2.70 4.09
N ILE A 47 0.80 1.40 4.04
CA ILE A 47 -0.03 0.38 4.67
C ILE A 47 0.44 0.25 6.12
N ILE A 48 -0.44 0.58 7.05
CA ILE A 48 -0.12 0.57 8.49
C ILE A 48 -0.72 -0.66 9.15
N ASN A 49 0.04 -1.26 10.07
CA ASN A 49 -0.35 -2.49 10.75
C ASN A 49 0.02 -2.45 12.24
N PRO A 50 -0.75 -1.74 13.08
CA PRO A 50 -0.50 -1.69 14.53
C PRO A 50 -0.33 -3.04 15.22
N ASN A 51 -1.19 -4.02 14.90
CA ASN A 51 -1.11 -5.37 15.47
C ASN A 51 -1.99 -6.36 14.68
N SER A 52 -1.57 -6.74 13.46
CA SER A 52 -2.37 -7.53 12.52
C SER A 52 -3.80 -6.99 12.37
N GLY A 53 -3.90 -5.67 12.21
CA GLY A 53 -5.12 -4.90 12.40
C GLY A 53 -4.87 -3.60 13.19
N PRO A 54 -5.94 -2.88 13.59
CA PRO A 54 -5.84 -1.56 14.22
C PRO A 54 -5.35 -1.59 15.69
N GLY A 55 -5.05 -2.77 16.24
CA GLY A 55 -4.87 -2.96 17.67
C GLY A 55 -6.21 -3.16 18.38
N ASP A 56 -6.38 -2.53 19.55
CA ASP A 56 -7.58 -2.67 20.37
C ASP A 56 -8.81 -2.11 19.66
N LEU A 57 -9.86 -2.93 19.53
CA LEU A 57 -11.06 -2.59 18.78
C LEU A 57 -11.83 -1.42 19.41
N TYR A 58 -12.37 -0.55 18.55
CA TYR A 58 -13.15 0.63 18.91
C TYR A 58 -12.42 1.66 19.78
N THR A 59 -11.09 1.61 19.79
CA THR A 59 -10.23 2.57 20.47
C THR A 59 -9.35 3.34 19.48
N TYR A 60 -8.70 4.40 19.98
CA TYR A 60 -7.62 5.08 19.27
C TYR A 60 -6.30 4.37 19.57
N PRO A 61 -5.32 4.41 18.64
CA PRO A 61 -4.06 3.72 18.86
C PRO A 61 -3.23 4.49 19.91
N ASN A 62 -2.10 3.92 20.32
CA ASN A 62 -1.24 4.56 21.31
C ASN A 62 -0.60 5.86 20.79
N ALA A 63 0.09 6.58 21.68
CA ALA A 63 0.68 7.89 21.38
C ALA A 63 1.70 7.86 20.23
N ASP A 64 2.44 6.76 20.08
CA ASP A 64 3.44 6.57 19.04
C ASP A 64 2.77 6.56 17.65
N TRP A 65 1.74 5.72 17.47
CA TRP A 65 0.93 5.67 16.26
C TRP A 65 0.21 6.99 15.97
N ILE A 66 -0.42 7.60 16.99
CA ILE A 66 -1.06 8.92 16.85
C ILE A 66 -0.07 9.95 16.30
N SER A 67 1.17 9.94 16.80
CA SER A 67 2.21 10.87 16.40
C SER A 67 2.59 10.74 14.93
N VAL A 68 2.86 9.52 14.45
CA VAL A 68 3.30 9.31 13.04
C VAL A 68 2.17 9.42 12.04
N ILE A 69 0.97 8.95 12.37
CA ILE A 69 -0.19 9.01 11.47
C ILE A 69 -0.56 10.48 11.24
N SER A 70 -0.61 11.28 12.30
CA SER A 70 -0.89 12.73 12.17
C SER A 70 0.18 13.50 11.42
N TYR A 71 1.44 13.12 11.56
CA TYR A 71 2.51 13.73 10.78
C TYR A 71 2.46 13.31 9.31
N ALA A 72 2.17 12.04 9.01
CA ALA A 72 1.94 11.59 7.65
C ALA A 72 0.79 12.39 7.00
N ASN A 73 -0.36 12.48 7.67
CA ASN A 73 -1.53 13.22 7.19
C ASN A 73 -1.29 14.73 6.99
N SER A 74 -0.21 15.30 7.54
CA SER A 74 0.19 16.68 7.26
C SER A 74 0.76 16.89 5.84
N PHE A 75 1.16 15.81 5.16
CA PHE A 75 1.65 15.82 3.78
C PHE A 75 0.53 15.55 2.79
N ASN A 76 0.37 16.43 1.80
CA ASN A 76 -0.65 16.31 0.75
C ASN A 76 -0.43 15.12 -0.22
N ASN A 77 0.77 14.55 -0.23
CA ASN A 77 1.16 13.46 -1.11
C ASN A 77 1.29 12.12 -0.37
N THR A 78 0.64 11.97 0.78
CA THR A 78 0.55 10.70 1.51
C THR A 78 -0.87 10.18 1.58
N ARG A 79 -1.00 8.85 1.67
CA ARG A 79 -2.24 8.14 1.93
C ARG A 79 -1.96 7.00 2.90
N LEU A 80 -2.65 6.99 4.04
CA LEU A 80 -2.58 5.90 5.00
C LEU A 80 -3.68 4.87 4.73
N ILE A 81 -3.34 3.58 4.77
CA ILE A 81 -4.24 2.46 4.48
C ILE A 81 -4.12 1.45 5.63
N GLY A 82 -5.24 1.08 6.27
CA GLY A 82 -5.23 0.16 7.41
C GLY A 82 -5.20 -1.31 6.98
N TYR A 83 -4.26 -2.09 7.52
CA TYR A 83 -4.17 -3.55 7.31
C TYR A 83 -5.36 -4.29 7.95
N VAL A 84 -5.96 -5.25 7.23
CA VAL A 84 -6.92 -6.22 7.75
C VAL A 84 -6.67 -7.59 7.10
N ASP A 85 -6.46 -8.62 7.91
CA ASP A 85 -6.37 -10.03 7.47
C ASP A 85 -7.71 -10.52 6.89
N SER A 86 -7.64 -11.32 5.83
CA SER A 86 -8.79 -11.85 5.12
C SER A 86 -8.73 -13.34 4.81
N ASP A 87 -7.96 -14.13 5.57
CA ASP A 87 -7.95 -15.59 5.44
C ASP A 87 -9.41 -16.12 5.46
N PRO A 88 -9.88 -16.75 4.37
CA PRO A 88 -11.29 -17.08 4.19
C PRO A 88 -11.73 -18.25 5.09
N VAL A 89 -10.77 -18.99 5.67
CA VAL A 89 -11.01 -20.07 6.62
C VAL A 89 -11.08 -19.54 8.04
N LYS A 90 -10.28 -18.52 8.37
CA LYS A 90 -10.08 -18.06 9.76
C LYS A 90 -10.80 -16.77 10.13
N ILE A 91 -11.10 -15.92 9.15
CA ILE A 91 -11.57 -14.54 9.38
C ILE A 91 -13.00 -14.34 8.86
N PRO A 92 -14.04 -14.63 9.67
CA PRO A 92 -15.41 -14.28 9.30
C PRO A 92 -15.65 -12.77 9.39
N ALA A 93 -16.77 -12.31 8.83
CA ALA A 93 -17.21 -10.91 8.89
C ALA A 93 -17.30 -10.35 10.31
N THR A 94 -17.61 -11.18 11.30
CA THR A 94 -17.64 -10.79 12.72
C THR A 94 -16.26 -10.44 13.28
N LYS A 95 -15.16 -10.84 12.63
CA LYS A 95 -13.79 -10.45 13.00
C LYS A 95 -13.31 -9.22 12.24
N TYR A 96 -13.46 -9.18 10.91
CA TYR A 96 -12.90 -8.08 10.12
C TYR A 96 -13.73 -6.79 10.16
N LYS A 97 -15.07 -6.86 10.28
CA LYS A 97 -15.91 -5.65 10.32
C LYS A 97 -15.57 -4.72 11.50
N PRO A 98 -15.40 -5.24 12.74
CA PRO A 98 -14.92 -4.43 13.86
C PRO A 98 -13.58 -3.73 13.61
N GLN A 99 -12.64 -4.39 12.93
CA GLN A 99 -11.34 -3.79 12.60
C GLN A 99 -11.50 -2.62 11.63
N ILE A 100 -12.27 -2.82 10.55
CA ILE A 100 -12.58 -1.76 9.57
C ILE A 100 -13.28 -0.58 10.27
N GLN A 101 -14.24 -0.86 11.15
CA GLN A 101 -14.94 0.17 11.93
C GLN A 101 -13.98 0.93 12.86
N THR A 102 -13.00 0.24 13.46
CA THR A 102 -12.00 0.86 14.34
C THR A 102 -11.14 1.85 13.57
N TYR A 103 -10.57 1.42 12.43
CA TYR A 103 -9.83 2.32 11.54
C TYR A 103 -10.66 3.52 11.08
N LYS A 104 -11.90 3.28 10.66
CA LYS A 104 -12.82 4.35 10.26
C LYS A 104 -13.04 5.34 11.41
N ASN A 105 -13.20 4.85 12.64
CA ASN A 105 -13.45 5.68 13.81
C ASN A 105 -12.27 6.58 14.18
N TRP A 106 -11.05 6.30 13.72
CA TRP A 106 -9.90 7.18 13.93
C TRP A 106 -10.10 8.57 13.31
N TYR A 107 -10.95 8.68 12.29
CA TYR A 107 -11.38 9.97 11.74
C TYR A 107 -12.04 10.89 12.79
N ASN A 108 -12.66 10.33 13.84
CA ASN A 108 -13.33 11.11 14.88
C ASN A 108 -12.39 11.61 15.99
N TYR A 109 -11.10 11.28 15.93
CA TYR A 109 -10.15 11.76 16.91
C TYR A 109 -9.90 13.26 16.69
N THR A 110 -10.35 14.09 17.63
CA THR A 110 -10.34 15.55 17.45
C THR A 110 -9.02 16.20 17.85
N ALA A 111 -8.16 15.51 18.61
CA ALA A 111 -6.91 16.11 19.09
C ALA A 111 -5.83 16.16 18.00
N LYS A 112 -5.85 15.23 17.03
CA LYS A 112 -4.97 15.21 15.85
C LYS A 112 -5.66 14.51 14.69
N ASP A 113 -5.24 14.79 13.46
CA ASP A 113 -5.74 14.04 12.31
C ASP A 113 -5.07 12.67 12.22
N ILE A 114 -5.71 11.62 12.73
CA ILE A 114 -5.21 10.24 12.65
C ILE A 114 -6.02 9.36 11.69
N HIS A 115 -6.70 9.96 10.70
CA HIS A 115 -7.50 9.18 9.77
C HIS A 115 -6.65 8.20 8.95
N VAL A 116 -7.27 7.11 8.53
CA VAL A 116 -6.82 6.31 7.38
C VAL A 116 -7.78 6.52 6.22
N SER A 117 -7.29 6.44 5.00
CA SER A 117 -8.07 6.70 3.78
C SER A 117 -8.63 5.42 3.15
N GLY A 118 -8.37 4.25 3.73
CA GLY A 118 -8.75 2.98 3.11
C GLY A 118 -8.33 1.74 3.90
N ILE A 119 -8.55 0.58 3.29
CA ILE A 119 -8.24 -0.74 3.84
C ILE A 119 -7.37 -1.53 2.87
N PHE A 120 -6.33 -2.15 3.41
CA PHE A 120 -5.50 -3.14 2.76
C PHE A 120 -5.97 -4.51 3.25
N VAL A 121 -6.48 -5.32 2.33
CA VAL A 121 -7.04 -6.64 2.60
C VAL A 121 -5.97 -7.67 2.30
N ASP A 122 -5.30 -8.17 3.35
CA ASP A 122 -4.17 -9.09 3.21
C ASP A 122 -4.59 -10.56 3.32
N ASP A 123 -3.68 -11.48 3.02
CA ASP A 123 -3.92 -12.93 3.02
C ASP A 123 -5.08 -13.34 2.08
N MET A 124 -5.23 -12.61 0.97
CA MET A 124 -6.27 -12.91 0.00
C MET A 124 -5.91 -14.20 -0.75
N SER A 125 -6.77 -15.22 -0.68
CA SER A 125 -6.63 -16.39 -1.53
C SER A 125 -6.91 -16.02 -2.99
N PHE A 126 -5.99 -16.39 -3.88
CA PHE A 126 -6.19 -16.31 -5.33
C PHE A 126 -7.11 -17.44 -5.88
N SER A 127 -7.62 -18.34 -5.03
CA SER A 127 -8.55 -19.40 -5.45
C SER A 127 -9.90 -18.84 -5.88
N ALA A 128 -10.40 -19.31 -7.03
CA ALA A 128 -11.74 -18.99 -7.53
C ALA A 128 -12.86 -19.32 -6.52
N SER A 129 -12.67 -20.32 -5.67
CA SER A 129 -13.64 -20.69 -4.62
C SER A 129 -13.86 -19.58 -3.58
N SER A 130 -12.89 -18.69 -3.39
CA SER A 130 -12.94 -17.60 -2.42
C SER A 130 -13.49 -16.30 -2.99
N ALA A 131 -13.79 -16.25 -4.30
CA ALA A 131 -14.26 -15.05 -4.98
C ALA A 131 -15.54 -14.45 -4.36
N GLY A 132 -16.49 -15.31 -3.94
CA GLY A 132 -17.72 -14.87 -3.27
C GLY A 132 -17.48 -14.24 -1.90
N TYR A 133 -16.51 -14.78 -1.14
CA TYR A 133 -16.08 -14.22 0.13
C TYR A 133 -15.46 -12.83 -0.06
N TYR A 134 -14.55 -12.67 -1.01
CA TYR A 134 -13.89 -11.37 -1.25
C TYR A 134 -14.80 -10.31 -1.85
N LYS A 135 -15.75 -10.69 -2.72
CA LYS A 135 -16.82 -9.77 -3.15
C LYS A 135 -17.61 -9.24 -1.96
N THR A 136 -18.03 -10.15 -1.08
CA THR A 136 -18.75 -9.80 0.16
C THR A 136 -17.88 -8.94 1.09
N PHE A 137 -16.58 -9.22 1.19
CA PHE A 137 -15.62 -8.44 1.97
C PHE A 137 -15.54 -6.99 1.45
N ALA A 138 -15.36 -6.81 0.14
CA ALA A 138 -15.29 -5.48 -0.48
C ALA A 138 -16.60 -4.69 -0.28
N ASP A 139 -17.75 -5.34 -0.43
CA ASP A 139 -19.06 -4.72 -0.18
C ASP A 139 -19.23 -4.34 1.30
N ASN A 140 -18.73 -5.17 2.21
CA ASN A 140 -18.71 -4.88 3.64
C ASN A 140 -17.80 -3.70 3.99
N ILE A 141 -16.62 -3.56 3.36
CA ILE A 141 -15.78 -2.37 3.54
C ILE A 141 -16.56 -1.12 3.14
N LYS A 142 -17.17 -1.11 1.94
CA LYS A 142 -17.96 0.03 1.44
C LYS A 142 -19.11 0.38 2.37
N SER A 143 -19.84 -0.64 2.85
CA SER A 143 -20.96 -0.47 3.78
C SER A 143 -20.54 0.06 5.15
N VAL A 144 -19.44 -0.44 5.71
CA VAL A 144 -18.89 0.10 6.96
C VAL A 144 -18.41 1.53 6.75
N TRP A 145 -17.76 1.84 5.63
CA TRP A 145 -17.24 3.19 5.36
C TRP A 145 -18.35 4.23 5.21
N SER A 146 -19.45 3.88 4.54
CA SER A 146 -20.57 4.79 4.28
C SER A 146 -21.53 5.00 5.47
N SER A 147 -21.42 4.22 6.55
CA SER A 147 -22.27 4.40 7.74
C SER A 147 -21.95 5.69 8.53
N ALA A 148 -22.82 6.11 9.44
CA ALA A 148 -22.48 7.15 10.43
C ALA A 148 -21.38 6.63 11.40
N PRO A 149 -20.64 7.46 12.16
CA PRO A 149 -20.80 8.90 12.42
C PRO A 149 -20.10 9.84 11.43
N VAL A 150 -19.25 9.32 10.54
CA VAL A 150 -18.52 10.13 9.56
C VAL A 150 -19.33 10.25 8.27
N ALA A 151 -20.50 10.89 8.36
CA ALA A 151 -21.20 11.31 7.15
C ALA A 151 -20.23 12.17 6.33
N ASN A 152 -19.94 11.76 5.10
CA ASN A 152 -19.01 12.42 4.15
C ASN A 152 -17.51 12.05 4.24
N ALA A 153 -17.13 10.93 4.89
CA ALA A 153 -15.80 10.37 4.61
C ALA A 153 -15.68 10.08 3.10
N PRO A 154 -14.54 10.39 2.45
CA PRO A 154 -14.30 9.96 1.07
C PRO A 154 -14.48 8.45 0.93
N ALA A 155 -14.83 8.00 -0.28
CA ALA A 155 -14.88 6.57 -0.57
C ALA A 155 -13.53 5.90 -0.21
N PRO A 156 -13.55 4.71 0.41
CA PRO A 156 -12.33 4.07 0.86
C PRO A 156 -11.45 3.68 -0.33
N TYR A 157 -10.15 3.86 -0.18
CA TYR A 157 -9.18 3.19 -1.05
C TYR A 157 -9.08 1.72 -0.65
N ILE A 158 -9.58 0.81 -1.49
CA ILE A 158 -9.56 -0.64 -1.21
C ILE A 158 -8.41 -1.25 -1.99
N MET A 159 -7.33 -1.62 -1.30
CA MET A 159 -6.25 -2.41 -1.87
C MET A 159 -6.40 -3.85 -1.39
N VAL A 160 -6.31 -4.82 -2.29
CA VAL A 160 -6.35 -6.25 -1.93
C VAL A 160 -5.03 -6.91 -2.27
N ASN A 161 -4.60 -7.85 -1.43
CA ASN A 161 -3.33 -8.54 -1.61
C ASN A 161 -3.49 -10.06 -1.75
N PRO A 162 -3.66 -10.54 -2.99
CA PRO A 162 -3.51 -11.95 -3.32
C PRO A 162 -2.07 -12.38 -3.63
N GLY A 163 -1.10 -11.44 -3.66
CA GLY A 163 0.29 -11.67 -4.11
C GLY A 163 0.45 -12.06 -5.59
N SER A 164 -0.66 -12.23 -6.31
CA SER A 164 -0.75 -12.85 -7.64
C SER A 164 -1.99 -12.35 -8.38
N PRO A 165 -1.98 -12.22 -9.72
CA PRO A 165 -3.12 -11.68 -10.43
C PRO A 165 -4.37 -12.58 -10.31
N ILE A 166 -5.51 -11.92 -10.14
CA ILE A 166 -6.84 -12.52 -10.09
C ILE A 166 -7.67 -12.09 -11.31
N ASP A 167 -8.87 -12.64 -11.47
CA ASP A 167 -9.78 -12.30 -12.57
C ASP A 167 -9.97 -10.77 -12.71
N CYS A 168 -9.78 -10.24 -13.93
CA CYS A 168 -9.90 -8.82 -14.22
C CYS A 168 -11.27 -8.23 -13.86
N ALA A 169 -12.34 -9.06 -13.84
CA ALA A 169 -13.67 -8.64 -13.42
C ALA A 169 -13.71 -8.15 -11.96
N TYR A 170 -12.78 -8.59 -11.11
CA TYR A 170 -12.72 -8.16 -9.72
C TYR A 170 -12.23 -6.71 -9.54
N TYR A 171 -11.45 -6.20 -10.50
CA TYR A 171 -10.80 -4.89 -10.43
C TYR A 171 -11.82 -3.73 -10.43
N GLY A 172 -13.05 -3.96 -10.91
CA GLY A 172 -14.13 -2.98 -10.84
C GLY A 172 -14.59 -2.68 -9.40
N ASN A 173 -14.35 -3.59 -8.44
CA ASN A 173 -14.84 -3.47 -7.07
C ASN A 173 -13.85 -2.83 -6.10
N VAL A 174 -12.59 -2.69 -6.51
CA VAL A 174 -11.46 -2.28 -5.66
C VAL A 174 -10.67 -1.14 -6.31
N SER A 175 -9.85 -0.47 -5.51
CA SER A 175 -8.97 0.61 -5.98
C SER A 175 -7.65 0.05 -6.51
N SER A 176 -7.16 -1.04 -5.93
CA SER A 176 -5.88 -1.64 -6.29
C SER A 176 -5.81 -3.13 -5.94
N VAL A 177 -4.99 -3.88 -6.67
CA VAL A 177 -4.72 -5.31 -6.49
C VAL A 177 -3.21 -5.52 -6.49
N VAL A 178 -2.65 -6.12 -5.44
CA VAL A 178 -1.26 -6.59 -5.45
C VAL A 178 -1.20 -7.83 -6.33
N THR A 179 -0.66 -7.67 -7.52
CA THR A 179 -0.59 -8.73 -8.55
C THR A 179 0.76 -9.42 -8.59
N PHE A 180 1.72 -8.91 -7.82
CA PHE A 180 3.03 -9.50 -7.64
C PHE A 180 3.56 -9.05 -6.28
N GLU A 181 3.85 -10.02 -5.44
CA GLU A 181 4.56 -9.84 -4.18
C GLU A 181 5.53 -11.02 -4.08
N ASP A 182 6.77 -10.80 -4.50
CA ASP A 182 7.74 -11.90 -4.63
C ASP A 182 9.18 -11.35 -4.70
N TYR A 183 10.14 -12.27 -4.67
CA TYR A 183 11.55 -12.00 -4.83
C TYR A 183 11.83 -11.31 -6.17
N TYR A 184 12.80 -10.38 -6.18
CA TYR A 184 13.26 -9.72 -7.39
C TYR A 184 13.62 -10.69 -8.53
N TYR A 185 14.24 -11.83 -8.22
CA TYR A 185 14.63 -12.81 -9.23
C TYR A 185 13.42 -13.47 -9.95
N ASN A 186 12.22 -13.42 -9.36
CA ASN A 186 10.99 -13.93 -9.96
C ASN A 186 10.30 -12.92 -10.89
N LEU A 187 10.68 -11.63 -10.84
CA LEU A 187 10.05 -10.57 -11.63
C LEU A 187 10.01 -10.85 -13.15
N PRO A 188 11.06 -11.38 -13.80
CA PRO A 188 11.00 -11.71 -15.23
C PRO A 188 9.93 -12.75 -15.58
N ASN A 189 9.52 -13.57 -14.61
CA ASN A 189 8.52 -14.60 -14.78
C ASN A 189 7.12 -14.18 -14.33
N ALA A 190 6.95 -12.98 -13.82
CA ALA A 190 5.72 -12.56 -13.17
C ALA A 190 4.47 -12.74 -14.06
N PRO A 191 3.37 -13.28 -13.52
CA PRO A 191 2.18 -13.60 -14.30
C PRO A 191 1.33 -12.38 -14.65
N PHE A 192 1.45 -11.28 -13.91
CA PHE A 192 0.55 -10.13 -14.04
C PHE A 192 0.53 -9.54 -15.45
N PHE A 193 1.62 -9.65 -16.22
CA PHE A 193 1.68 -9.15 -17.59
C PHE A 193 1.40 -10.17 -18.69
N LYS A 194 1.11 -11.43 -18.33
CA LYS A 194 0.87 -12.54 -19.26
C LYS A 194 -0.62 -12.87 -19.37
N ALA A 195 -1.01 -13.62 -20.41
CA ALA A 195 -2.38 -14.12 -20.52
C ALA A 195 -2.71 -15.04 -19.32
N PRO A 196 -3.94 -14.99 -18.77
CA PRO A 196 -5.12 -14.23 -19.23
C PRO A 196 -5.20 -12.77 -18.72
N TYR A 197 -4.21 -12.27 -17.99
CA TYR A 197 -4.26 -10.99 -17.27
C TYR A 197 -3.80 -9.77 -18.07
N THR A 198 -3.44 -9.95 -19.35
CA THR A 198 -2.95 -8.88 -20.24
C THR A 198 -3.89 -7.69 -20.32
N ASN A 199 -5.19 -7.93 -20.17
CA ASN A 199 -6.25 -6.92 -20.29
C ASN A 199 -6.79 -6.44 -18.93
N CYS A 200 -6.20 -6.88 -17.81
CA CYS A 200 -6.58 -6.34 -16.51
C CYS A 200 -6.21 -4.85 -16.42
N PRO A 201 -6.99 -4.03 -15.69
CA PRO A 201 -6.69 -2.60 -15.51
C PRO A 201 -5.30 -2.37 -14.90
N ARG A 202 -4.31 -2.08 -15.75
CA ARG A 202 -2.90 -1.95 -15.36
C ARG A 202 -2.67 -0.93 -14.24
N TYR A 203 -3.32 0.22 -14.35
CA TYR A 203 -3.24 1.31 -13.37
C TYR A 203 -3.80 0.96 -11.98
N LYS A 204 -4.47 -0.18 -11.83
CA LYS A 204 -4.91 -0.72 -10.53
C LYS A 204 -4.01 -1.84 -10.01
N GLN A 205 -2.98 -2.23 -10.75
CA GLN A 205 -2.03 -3.23 -10.28
C GLN A 205 -1.00 -2.61 -9.35
N THR A 206 -0.62 -3.38 -8.34
CA THR A 206 0.45 -3.07 -7.39
C THR A 206 1.50 -4.16 -7.47
N ILE A 207 2.76 -3.74 -7.54
CA ILE A 207 3.93 -4.62 -7.61
C ILE A 207 4.77 -4.37 -6.36
N ILE A 208 5.02 -5.43 -5.60
CA ILE A 208 5.87 -5.43 -4.42
C ILE A 208 7.03 -6.38 -4.68
N ILE A 209 8.25 -5.84 -4.61
CA ILE A 209 9.49 -6.58 -4.86
C ILE A 209 10.36 -6.50 -3.61
N HIS A 210 10.71 -7.65 -3.06
CA HIS A 210 11.69 -7.77 -1.98
C HIS A 210 12.95 -8.49 -2.46
N ASP A 211 13.97 -8.57 -1.59
CA ASP A 211 15.27 -9.18 -1.91
C ASP A 211 15.92 -8.59 -3.17
N PHE A 212 15.71 -7.30 -3.41
CA PHE A 212 16.32 -6.61 -4.53
C PHE A 212 17.85 -6.56 -4.34
N ASN A 213 18.57 -7.15 -5.29
CA ASN A 213 20.03 -7.23 -5.27
C ASN A 213 20.69 -6.58 -6.50
N GLY A 214 19.92 -5.80 -7.26
CA GLY A 214 20.40 -5.05 -8.41
C GLY A 214 21.09 -3.74 -8.01
N THR A 215 21.61 -3.05 -9.02
CA THR A 215 22.21 -1.72 -8.92
C THR A 215 21.17 -0.60 -8.94
N ALA A 216 21.62 0.65 -8.80
CA ALA A 216 20.75 1.82 -8.99
C ALA A 216 20.17 1.92 -10.41
N VAL A 217 20.93 1.47 -11.41
CA VAL A 217 20.45 1.42 -12.81
C VAL A 217 19.36 0.38 -12.96
N ASP A 218 19.53 -0.79 -12.35
CA ASP A 218 18.51 -1.84 -12.38
C ASP A 218 17.22 -1.38 -11.67
N GLN A 219 17.34 -0.67 -10.54
CA GLN A 219 16.18 -0.12 -9.84
C GLN A 219 15.43 0.90 -10.70
N GLN A 220 16.16 1.80 -11.38
CA GLN A 220 15.56 2.76 -12.29
C GLN A 220 14.84 2.04 -13.45
N GLN A 221 15.48 1.02 -14.04
CA GLN A 221 14.88 0.23 -15.12
C GLN A 221 13.59 -0.45 -14.66
N VAL A 222 13.54 -1.02 -13.45
CA VAL A 222 12.30 -1.58 -12.91
C VAL A 222 11.22 -0.50 -12.77
N CYS A 223 11.57 0.70 -12.29
CA CYS A 223 10.60 1.81 -12.20
C CYS A 223 10.08 2.21 -13.58
N ASP A 224 10.96 2.32 -14.58
CA ASP A 224 10.60 2.69 -15.95
C ASP A 224 9.75 1.60 -16.62
N ASP A 225 10.11 0.33 -16.46
CA ASP A 225 9.31 -0.81 -16.96
C ASP A 225 7.91 -0.79 -16.34
N MET A 226 7.82 -0.62 -15.02
CA MET A 226 6.54 -0.61 -14.31
C MET A 226 5.68 0.61 -14.66
N GLY A 227 6.27 1.81 -14.71
CA GLY A 227 5.56 3.06 -14.97
C GLY A 227 5.24 3.28 -16.45
N GLU A 228 6.21 3.09 -17.34
CA GLU A 228 6.10 3.43 -18.76
C GLU A 228 5.55 2.27 -19.59
N THR A 229 6.11 1.06 -19.40
CA THR A 229 5.79 -0.10 -20.25
C THR A 229 4.53 -0.80 -19.77
N PHE A 230 4.51 -1.24 -18.51
CA PHE A 230 3.40 -2.00 -17.94
C PHE A 230 2.28 -1.12 -17.40
N ARG A 231 2.57 0.17 -17.14
CA ARG A 231 1.62 1.18 -16.65
C ARG A 231 0.92 0.76 -15.35
N VAL A 232 1.66 0.18 -14.42
CA VAL A 232 1.13 -0.22 -13.11
C VAL A 232 0.83 1.00 -12.23
N GLY A 233 -0.08 0.85 -11.27
CA GLY A 233 -0.51 1.96 -10.41
C GLY A 233 0.43 2.22 -9.25
N ASN A 234 0.92 1.15 -8.60
CA ASN A 234 1.78 1.27 -7.43
C ASN A 234 2.98 0.32 -7.52
N LEU A 235 4.11 0.75 -6.97
CA LEU A 235 5.34 -0.02 -6.88
C LEU A 235 5.96 0.10 -5.49
N PHE A 236 6.55 -1.00 -5.03
CA PHE A 236 7.50 -1.04 -3.93
C PHE A 236 8.70 -1.90 -4.32
N ILE A 237 9.91 -1.42 -4.02
CA ILE A 237 11.15 -2.18 -4.15
C ILE A 237 11.92 -2.04 -2.84
N THR A 238 12.38 -3.17 -2.29
CA THR A 238 13.26 -3.20 -1.12
C THR A 238 14.40 -4.19 -1.29
N ASP A 239 15.56 -3.81 -0.76
CA ASP A 239 16.75 -4.65 -0.59
C ASP A 239 16.68 -5.49 0.71
N ALA A 240 15.63 -5.32 1.52
CA ALA A 240 15.40 -6.15 2.68
C ALA A 240 15.11 -7.61 2.26
N ILE A 241 15.74 -8.52 2.99
CA ILE A 241 15.70 -9.96 2.74
C ILE A 241 14.51 -10.58 3.47
N GLN A 242 13.77 -11.44 2.77
CA GLN A 242 12.83 -12.39 3.38
C GLN A 242 13.56 -13.65 3.84
N ASN A 243 13.28 -14.10 5.07
CA ASN A 243 13.74 -15.39 5.55
C ASN A 243 12.73 -15.97 6.57
N ASP A 244 11.87 -16.85 6.09
CA ASP A 244 10.81 -17.46 6.92
C ASP A 244 11.37 -18.32 8.05
N ALA A 245 12.50 -19.01 7.83
CA ALA A 245 13.14 -19.84 8.85
C ALA A 245 13.69 -19.01 10.03
N GLN A 246 14.02 -17.75 9.79
CA GLN A 246 14.50 -16.80 10.79
C GLN A 246 13.44 -15.76 11.18
N MET A 247 12.20 -15.89 10.69
CA MET A 247 11.12 -14.92 10.89
C MET A 247 11.52 -13.49 10.48
N ILE A 248 12.30 -13.35 9.40
CA ILE A 248 12.68 -12.04 8.87
C ILE A 248 11.67 -11.65 7.80
N ASN A 249 10.92 -10.60 8.09
CA ASN A 249 9.99 -9.98 7.17
C ASN A 249 10.65 -8.77 6.49
N PRO A 250 10.65 -8.66 5.14
CA PRO A 250 11.22 -7.52 4.43
C PRO A 250 10.53 -6.17 4.74
N TYR A 251 9.33 -6.21 5.34
CA TYR A 251 8.50 -5.04 5.65
C TYR A 251 8.74 -4.45 7.05
N ASP A 252 9.54 -5.12 7.88
CA ASP A 252 9.89 -4.70 9.24
C ASP A 252 11.19 -3.87 9.30
N LYS A 253 11.69 -3.42 8.14
CA LYS A 253 12.95 -2.67 8.04
C LYS A 253 12.85 -1.51 7.07
N VAL A 254 13.61 -0.45 7.37
CA VAL A 254 13.82 0.65 6.42
C VAL A 254 14.70 0.14 5.28
N PRO A 255 14.26 0.18 4.02
CA PRO A 255 15.10 -0.22 2.88
C PRO A 255 16.34 0.69 2.79
N GLY A 256 17.51 0.11 2.57
CA GLY A 256 18.75 0.88 2.39
C GLY A 256 18.68 1.83 1.19
N MET A 257 17.85 1.45 0.22
CA MET A 257 17.61 2.17 -1.03
C MET A 257 16.37 3.08 -1.05
N LEU A 258 15.72 3.31 0.09
CA LEU A 258 14.44 4.04 0.17
C LEU A 258 14.44 5.39 -0.57
N GLN A 259 15.46 6.22 -0.34
CA GLN A 259 15.55 7.55 -0.95
C GLN A 259 15.76 7.46 -2.47
N GLN A 260 16.62 6.54 -2.89
CA GLN A 260 16.92 6.31 -4.30
C GLN A 260 15.68 5.82 -5.04
N PHE A 261 14.95 4.86 -4.47
CA PHE A 261 13.71 4.32 -5.03
C PHE A 261 12.66 5.42 -5.24
N ALA A 262 12.41 6.24 -4.23
CA ALA A 262 11.46 7.36 -4.35
C ALA A 262 11.89 8.37 -5.43
N GLY A 263 13.20 8.63 -5.54
CA GLY A 263 13.78 9.44 -6.61
C GLY A 263 13.58 8.83 -8.00
N SER A 264 13.74 7.51 -8.15
CA SER A 264 13.52 6.80 -9.40
C SER A 264 12.07 6.86 -9.86
N VAL A 265 11.10 6.65 -8.96
CA VAL A 265 9.67 6.82 -9.27
C VAL A 265 9.37 8.25 -9.73
N LYS A 266 9.95 9.26 -9.06
CA LYS A 266 9.82 10.66 -9.47
C LYS A 266 10.40 10.91 -10.87
N ALA A 267 11.56 10.32 -11.20
CA ALA A 267 12.18 10.46 -12.50
C ALA A 267 11.30 9.85 -13.61
N THR A 268 10.84 8.62 -13.43
CA THR A 268 9.90 7.94 -14.33
C THR A 268 8.63 8.78 -14.55
N ASN A 269 8.02 9.26 -13.47
CA ASN A 269 6.81 10.10 -13.57
C ASN A 269 7.04 11.42 -14.30
N SER A 270 8.22 12.02 -14.13
CA SER A 270 8.60 13.25 -14.83
C SER A 270 8.71 13.00 -16.33
N TRP A 271 9.26 11.85 -16.72
CA TRP A 271 9.36 11.44 -18.11
C TRP A 271 7.99 11.18 -18.74
N ILE A 272 7.12 10.41 -18.06
CA ILE A 272 5.75 10.15 -18.50
C ILE A 272 4.98 11.46 -18.71
N SER A 273 5.11 12.39 -17.77
CA SER A 273 4.45 13.70 -17.82
C SER A 273 4.96 14.59 -18.96
N ALA A 274 6.24 14.44 -19.34
CA ALA A 274 6.83 15.16 -20.46
C ALA A 274 6.47 14.59 -21.84
N HIS A 275 6.02 13.33 -21.89
CA HIS A 275 5.69 12.63 -23.13
C HIS A 275 4.29 12.01 -23.14
N PRO A 276 3.22 12.76 -22.80
CA PRO A 276 1.87 12.20 -22.63
C PRO A 276 1.33 11.49 -23.88
N GLN A 277 1.77 11.91 -25.07
CA GLN A 277 1.39 11.31 -26.36
C GLN A 277 1.87 9.86 -26.55
N TRP A 278 2.88 9.42 -25.80
CA TRP A 278 3.38 8.03 -25.87
C TRP A 278 2.55 7.06 -25.03
N TYR A 279 1.61 7.57 -24.24
CA TYR A 279 0.74 6.78 -23.38
C TYR A 279 -0.74 7.04 -23.74
N PRO A 280 -1.19 6.69 -24.97
CA PRO A 280 -2.49 7.09 -25.51
C PRO A 280 -3.69 6.32 -24.93
N ASP A 281 -3.49 5.16 -24.29
CA ASP A 281 -4.58 4.36 -23.71
C ASP A 281 -4.97 4.83 -22.30
N ILE A 282 -5.07 6.14 -22.12
CA ILE A 282 -5.48 6.77 -20.87
C ILE A 282 -6.65 7.71 -21.08
#